data_AF-G3AU76-F1
#
_entry.id   AF-G3AU76-F1
#
_cell.length_a   1.000
_cell.length_b   1.000
_cell.length_c   1.000
_cell.angle_alpha   90.00
_cell.angle_beta   90.00
_cell.angle_gamma   90.00
#
_symmetry.space_group_name_H-M   'P 1'
#
loop_
_entity.id
_entity.type
_entity.pdbx_description
1 polymer ?
#
loop_
_entity_poly.entity_id
_entity_poly.type
_entity_poly.pdbx_seq_one_letter_code
_entity_poly.pdbx_strand_id
1 'polypeptide(L)'
;MFSTLLSRPKNSSYDPNYHFRIDTTTNDNKQVLVLPRQTDLQALDFSKPIDDEEVTYESTIPLKKRYPNLTHSFPRPSLDDLEVRSVIEETRSIIAKLITPDQPEENVQHIQYSSKNIIDTDERVIQIRKFQVDPMLPPQFKLRKNRHKTQTEDVPIVKPTNQEKLTKEDRQKWNIPVAVSNWKNNQGFTI
;
A
#
# COMPACT_ATOMS: atom_id res chain seq x y z
N MET A 1 -8.77 -10.64 23.90
CA MET A 1 -10.16 -10.83 24.35
C MET A 1 -10.22 -10.34 25.79
N PHE A 2 -10.93 -9.25 26.05
CA PHE A 2 -11.19 -8.79 27.43
C PHE A 2 -12.48 -9.48 27.89
N SER A 3 -12.39 -10.67 28.47
CA SER A 3 -13.51 -11.21 29.25
C SER A 3 -13.49 -10.48 30.59
N THR A 4 -14.48 -9.64 30.82
CA THR A 4 -14.66 -8.96 32.10
C THR A 4 -15.11 -9.99 33.12
N LEU A 5 -14.19 -10.46 33.97
CA LEU A 5 -14.48 -11.36 35.09
C LEU A 5 -15.28 -10.69 36.23
N LEU A 6 -15.93 -9.56 35.96
CA LEU A 6 -16.81 -8.90 36.91
C LEU A 6 -18.22 -9.45 36.74
N SER A 7 -18.86 -9.77 37.86
CA SER A 7 -20.28 -10.11 37.90
C SER A 7 -21.13 -8.97 37.34
N ARG A 8 -22.07 -9.32 36.46
CA ARG A 8 -22.97 -8.36 35.79
C ARG A 8 -23.74 -7.47 36.79
N PRO A 9 -23.96 -6.18 36.48
CA PRO A 9 -24.83 -5.32 37.27
C PRO A 9 -26.28 -5.80 37.21
N LYS A 10 -26.98 -5.76 38.35
CA LYS A 10 -28.32 -6.38 38.52
C LYS A 10 -29.42 -5.82 37.60
N ASN A 11 -29.21 -4.65 36.98
CA ASN A 11 -30.22 -3.94 36.20
C ASN A 11 -29.84 -3.70 34.72
N SER A 12 -28.92 -4.47 34.12
CA SER A 12 -28.62 -4.27 32.70
C SER A 12 -29.71 -4.87 31.80
N SER A 13 -30.33 -4.05 30.95
CA SER A 13 -31.29 -4.45 29.90
C SER A 13 -30.64 -5.12 28.68
N TYR A 14 -29.45 -5.72 28.85
CA TYR A 14 -28.66 -6.28 27.76
C TYR A 14 -29.13 -7.70 27.44
N ASP A 15 -29.64 -7.90 26.22
CA ASP A 15 -30.01 -9.22 25.70
C ASP A 15 -28.75 -9.95 25.21
N PRO A 16 -28.41 -11.12 25.78
CA PRO A 16 -27.22 -11.89 25.41
C PRO A 16 -27.24 -12.41 23.96
N ASN A 17 -28.37 -12.34 23.24
CA ASN A 17 -28.43 -12.69 21.82
C ASN A 17 -27.74 -11.67 20.91
N TYR A 18 -27.47 -10.45 21.39
CA TYR A 18 -26.65 -9.48 20.65
C TYR A 18 -25.14 -9.71 20.78
N HIS A 19 -24.72 -10.79 21.44
CA HIS A 19 -23.31 -11.13 21.52
C HIS A 19 -22.84 -11.67 20.16
N PHE A 20 -22.03 -10.90 19.45
CA PHE A 20 -21.32 -11.40 18.27
C PHE A 20 -20.36 -12.52 18.71
N ARG A 21 -20.77 -13.77 18.49
CA ARG A 21 -19.88 -14.92 18.62
C ARG A 21 -19.12 -15.07 17.32
N ILE A 22 -17.79 -15.02 17.41
CA ILE A 22 -16.94 -15.47 16.31
C ILE A 22 -16.82 -16.98 16.50
N ASP A 23 -17.61 -17.75 15.76
CA ASP A 23 -17.48 -19.21 15.75
C ASP A 23 -16.19 -19.56 15.01
N THR A 24 -15.10 -19.74 15.76
CA THR A 24 -13.88 -20.30 15.22
C THR A 24 -14.04 -21.81 15.12
N THR A 25 -14.50 -22.29 13.97
CA THR A 25 -14.41 -23.73 13.66
C THR A 25 -12.94 -24.03 13.35
N THR A 26 -12.26 -24.64 14.32
CA THR A 26 -10.92 -25.18 14.10
C THR A 26 -11.06 -26.52 13.37
N ASN A 27 -10.66 -26.56 12.10
CA ASN A 27 -10.41 -27.83 11.42
C ASN A 27 -9.03 -28.36 11.87
N ASP A 28 -8.82 -29.68 11.84
CA ASP A 28 -7.65 -30.40 12.39
C ASP A 28 -6.29 -29.91 11.83
N ASN A 29 -6.31 -29.10 10.77
CA ASN A 29 -5.14 -28.49 10.14
C ASN A 29 -4.64 -27.18 10.79
N LYS A 30 -5.16 -26.76 11.96
CA LYS A 30 -4.71 -25.55 12.69
C LYS A 30 -4.59 -24.27 11.84
N GLN A 31 -5.43 -24.09 10.83
CA GLN A 31 -5.51 -22.82 10.09
C GLN A 31 -6.65 -21.97 10.65
N VAL A 32 -6.31 -20.82 11.21
CA VAL A 32 -7.27 -19.80 11.66
C VAL A 32 -7.88 -19.14 10.42
N LEU A 33 -9.16 -19.35 10.16
CA LEU A 33 -9.91 -18.63 9.11
C LEU A 33 -10.09 -17.18 9.55
N VAL A 34 -9.23 -16.30 9.02
CA VAL A 34 -9.38 -14.84 9.13
C VAL A 34 -10.46 -14.41 8.14
N LEU A 35 -11.46 -13.64 8.61
CA LEU A 35 -12.48 -13.03 7.75
C LEU A 35 -11.82 -12.15 6.66
N PRO A 36 -12.27 -12.22 5.40
CA PRO A 36 -11.81 -11.31 4.37
C PRO A 36 -12.30 -9.90 4.70
N ARG A 37 -11.35 -8.98 4.83
CA ARG A 37 -11.58 -7.53 4.94
C ARG A 37 -12.18 -7.06 3.61
N GLN A 38 -13.50 -6.89 3.54
CA GLN A 38 -14.15 -6.29 2.37
C GLN A 38 -13.83 -4.79 2.33
N THR A 39 -12.95 -4.40 1.42
CA THR A 39 -12.68 -3.02 1.03
C THR A 39 -13.48 -2.71 -0.22
N ASP A 40 -14.69 -2.18 -0.06
CA ASP A 40 -15.43 -1.52 -1.15
C ASP A 40 -15.40 -0.01 -0.89
N LEU A 41 -14.20 0.53 -0.75
CA LEU A 41 -13.91 1.79 -1.43
C LEU A 41 -13.38 1.34 -2.78
N GLN A 42 -13.77 2.00 -3.87
CA GLN A 42 -12.87 2.10 -5.01
C GLN A 42 -11.64 2.88 -4.52
N ALA A 43 -10.81 2.23 -3.70
CA ALA A 43 -9.41 2.50 -3.70
C ALA A 43 -9.06 2.44 -5.17
N LEU A 44 -8.54 3.55 -5.69
CA LEU A 44 -7.68 3.44 -6.85
C LEU A 44 -6.65 2.40 -6.43
N ASP A 45 -6.86 1.16 -6.85
CA ASP A 45 -5.90 0.10 -6.74
C ASP A 45 -4.72 0.58 -7.58
N PHE A 46 -3.84 1.35 -6.93
CA PHE A 46 -2.46 1.55 -7.37
C PHE A 46 -1.71 0.21 -7.42
N SER A 47 -2.37 -0.89 -7.01
CA SER A 47 -2.03 -2.28 -7.25
C SER A 47 -2.63 -2.85 -8.54
N LYS A 48 -2.82 -2.06 -9.60
CA LYS A 48 -2.33 -2.62 -10.86
C LYS A 48 -0.85 -2.87 -10.57
N PRO A 49 -0.37 -4.12 -10.44
CA PRO A 49 1.05 -4.32 -10.61
C PRO A 49 1.33 -3.59 -11.92
N ILE A 50 2.17 -2.56 -11.85
CA ILE A 50 3.01 -2.24 -13.01
C ILE A 50 3.50 -3.62 -13.37
N ASP A 51 3.00 -4.17 -14.49
CA ASP A 51 3.32 -5.52 -14.91
C ASP A 51 4.77 -5.71 -14.54
N ASP A 52 5.05 -6.66 -13.63
CA ASP A 52 6.42 -6.96 -13.23
C ASP A 52 7.07 -7.34 -14.54
N GLU A 53 7.61 -6.35 -15.25
CA GLU A 53 8.22 -6.52 -16.54
C GLU A 53 9.45 -7.31 -16.16
N GLU A 54 9.32 -8.63 -16.23
CA GLU A 54 10.38 -9.57 -16.05
C GLU A 54 11.56 -8.98 -16.79
N VAL A 55 12.58 -8.57 -16.03
CA VAL A 55 13.68 -7.77 -16.57
C VAL A 55 14.36 -8.61 -17.63
N THR A 56 13.96 -8.35 -18.87
CA THR A 56 14.38 -9.10 -20.04
C THR A 56 15.64 -8.43 -20.56
N TYR A 57 16.61 -9.21 -21.02
CA TYR A 57 17.84 -8.68 -21.62
C TYR A 57 17.56 -7.58 -22.68
N GLU A 58 16.49 -7.74 -23.45
CA GLU A 58 16.00 -6.80 -24.45
C GLU A 58 15.67 -5.39 -23.92
N SER A 59 15.30 -5.23 -22.65
CA SER A 59 15.05 -3.91 -22.03
C SER A 59 16.34 -3.16 -21.72
N THR A 60 17.48 -3.85 -21.68
CA THR A 60 18.81 -3.26 -21.43
C THR A 60 19.46 -2.75 -22.73
N ILE A 61 18.98 -3.20 -23.90
CA ILE A 61 19.53 -2.82 -25.20
C ILE A 61 19.01 -1.41 -25.57
N PRO A 62 19.89 -0.44 -25.86
CA PRO A 62 19.46 0.89 -26.31
C PRO A 62 18.58 0.79 -27.57
N LEU A 63 17.48 1.56 -27.62
CA LEU A 63 16.50 1.52 -28.72
C LEU A 63 17.14 1.70 -30.11
N LYS A 64 18.16 2.56 -30.21
CA LYS A 64 18.94 2.77 -31.44
C LYS A 64 19.70 1.53 -31.93
N LYS A 65 20.16 0.70 -31.01
CA LYS A 65 20.85 -0.57 -31.32
C LYS A 65 19.85 -1.68 -31.62
N ARG A 66 18.74 -1.71 -30.88
CA ARG A 66 17.67 -2.70 -31.05
C ARG A 66 16.96 -2.55 -32.39
N TYR A 67 16.73 -1.30 -32.81
CA TYR A 67 16.06 -0.98 -34.07
C TYR A 67 16.91 -0.03 -34.93
N PRO A 68 17.99 -0.51 -35.57
CA PRO A 68 18.96 0.35 -36.26
C PRO A 68 18.39 1.06 -37.50
N ASN A 69 17.38 0.49 -38.14
CA ASN A 69 16.75 1.03 -39.36
C ASN A 69 15.42 1.73 -39.07
N LEU A 70 14.99 1.81 -37.81
CA LEU A 70 13.74 2.45 -37.44
C LEU A 70 13.99 3.94 -37.17
N THR A 71 13.24 4.81 -37.86
CA THR A 71 13.25 6.23 -37.56
C THR A 71 12.61 6.47 -36.19
N HIS A 72 13.43 6.85 -35.20
CA HIS A 72 12.93 7.11 -33.86
C HIS A 72 12.16 8.42 -33.81
N SER A 73 10.83 8.32 -33.80
CA SER A 73 9.93 9.44 -33.54
C SER A 73 9.41 9.36 -32.11
N PHE A 74 9.80 10.31 -31.28
CA PHE A 74 9.30 10.46 -29.91
C PHE A 74 8.54 11.79 -29.83
N PRO A 75 7.32 11.86 -30.39
CA PRO A 75 6.53 13.08 -30.32
C PRO A 75 6.20 13.35 -28.86
N ARG A 76 6.30 14.61 -28.45
CA ARG A 76 5.73 15.04 -27.17
C ARG A 76 4.20 14.87 -27.27
N PRO A 77 3.55 14.19 -26.32
CA PRO A 77 2.09 14.12 -26.31
C PRO A 77 1.51 15.53 -26.33
N SER A 78 0.62 15.78 -27.27
CA SER A 78 0.05 17.11 -27.50
C SER A 78 -1.12 17.34 -26.56
N LEU A 79 -1.39 18.60 -26.21
CA LEU A 79 -2.57 18.94 -25.42
C LEU A 79 -3.87 18.79 -26.21
N ASP A 80 -3.79 18.65 -27.53
CA ASP A 80 -4.94 18.47 -28.41
C ASP A 80 -5.35 17.01 -28.55
N ASP A 81 -4.46 16.10 -28.18
CA ASP A 81 -4.72 14.67 -28.17
C ASP A 81 -5.79 14.34 -27.12
N LEU A 82 -6.85 13.66 -27.54
CA LEU A 82 -7.99 13.31 -26.68
C LEU A 82 -7.57 12.47 -25.46
N GLU A 83 -6.61 11.56 -25.65
CA GLU A 83 -6.07 10.70 -24.59
C GLU A 83 -5.33 11.49 -23.51
N VAL A 84 -4.58 12.53 -23.90
CA VAL A 84 -3.84 13.37 -22.96
C VAL A 84 -4.83 14.20 -22.14
N ARG A 85 -5.87 14.72 -22.78
CA ARG A 85 -6.95 15.46 -22.09
C ARG A 85 -7.70 14.57 -21.10
N SER A 86 -8.05 13.34 -21.47
CA SER A 86 -8.75 12.42 -20.56
C SER A 86 -7.90 12.10 -19.33
N VAL A 87 -6.60 11.81 -19.50
CA VAL A 87 -5.68 11.58 -18.38
C VAL A 87 -5.57 12.79 -17.46
N ILE A 88 -5.49 14.00 -18.03
CA ILE A 88 -5.47 15.24 -17.25
C ILE A 88 -6.75 15.38 -16.44
N GLU A 89 -7.92 15.14 -17.03
CA GLU A 89 -9.21 15.23 -16.36
C GLU A 89 -9.36 14.20 -15.24
N GLU A 90 -8.98 12.96 -15.50
CA GLU A 90 -8.96 11.88 -14.50
C GLU A 90 -8.04 12.25 -13.33
N THR A 91 -6.79 12.61 -13.61
CA THR A 91 -5.79 12.98 -12.60
C THR A 91 -6.26 14.19 -11.80
N ARG A 92 -6.82 15.20 -12.46
CA ARG A 92 -7.38 16.39 -11.82
C ARG A 92 -8.55 16.03 -10.91
N SER A 93 -9.45 15.15 -11.35
CA SER A 93 -10.59 14.70 -10.54
C SER A 93 -10.13 13.97 -9.28
N ILE A 94 -9.09 13.14 -9.38
CA ILE A 94 -8.51 12.40 -8.26
C ILE A 94 -7.85 13.37 -7.27
N ILE A 95 -7.02 14.28 -7.77
CA ILE A 95 -6.35 15.29 -6.93
C ILE A 95 -7.39 16.17 -6.23
N ALA A 96 -8.44 16.60 -6.94
CA ALA A 96 -9.52 17.39 -6.36
C ALA A 96 -10.24 16.65 -5.21
N LYS A 97 -10.48 15.35 -5.37
CA LYS A 97 -11.03 14.48 -4.32
C LYS A 97 -10.07 14.31 -3.14
N LEU A 98 -8.77 14.27 -3.36
CA LEU A 98 -7.78 14.14 -2.27
C LEU A 98 -7.60 15.44 -1.47
N ILE A 99 -7.71 16.60 -2.12
CA ILE A 99 -7.56 17.92 -1.48
C ILE A 99 -8.82 18.30 -0.69
N THR A 100 -9.99 18.04 -1.27
CA THR A 100 -11.25 18.44 -0.66
C THR A 100 -11.68 17.38 0.36
N PRO A 101 -11.79 17.70 1.66
CA PRO A 101 -12.30 16.73 2.63
C PRO A 101 -13.76 16.43 2.33
N ASP A 102 -14.12 15.14 2.38
CA ASP A 102 -15.49 14.66 2.16
C ASP A 102 -16.48 15.41 3.06
N GLN A 103 -17.28 16.27 2.43
CA GLN A 103 -18.39 16.93 3.11
C GLN A 103 -19.45 15.87 3.44
N PRO A 104 -20.08 15.91 4.63
CA PRO A 104 -21.21 15.06 4.94
C PRO A 104 -22.38 15.40 4.01
N GLU A 105 -22.61 14.60 2.98
CA GLU A 105 -23.89 14.61 2.27
C GLU A 105 -24.92 13.82 3.09
N GLU A 106 -26.13 14.36 3.25
CA GLU A 106 -27.25 13.69 3.95
C GLU A 106 -27.90 12.57 3.12
N ASN A 107 -27.28 12.21 1.99
CA ASN A 107 -27.81 11.24 1.05
C ASN A 107 -27.80 9.82 1.65
N VAL A 108 -28.97 9.22 1.71
CA VAL A 108 -29.17 7.83 2.14
C VAL A 108 -28.87 6.91 0.96
N GLN A 109 -27.84 6.05 1.09
CA GLN A 109 -27.44 5.12 0.04
C GLN A 109 -27.99 3.72 0.34
N HIS A 110 -28.59 3.07 -0.66
CA HIS A 110 -29.12 1.71 -0.55
C HIS A 110 -28.22 0.76 -1.35
N ILE A 111 -27.69 -0.27 -0.71
CA ILE A 111 -26.82 -1.27 -1.35
C ILE A 111 -27.48 -2.64 -1.22
N GLN A 112 -27.54 -3.38 -2.33
CA GLN A 112 -27.96 -4.78 -2.31
C GLN A 112 -26.78 -5.65 -1.89
N TYR A 113 -26.96 -6.39 -0.80
CA TYR A 113 -25.99 -7.32 -0.26
C TYR A 113 -26.50 -8.75 -0.47
N SER A 114 -25.70 -9.55 -1.17
CA SER A 114 -25.92 -11.00 -1.30
C SER A 114 -24.88 -11.72 -0.46
N SER A 115 -25.33 -12.54 0.50
CA SER A 115 -24.45 -13.37 1.32
C SER A 115 -23.85 -14.51 0.50
N LYS A 116 -22.55 -14.74 0.63
CA LYS A 116 -21.85 -15.90 0.03
C LYS A 116 -21.94 -17.17 0.89
N ASN A 117 -22.82 -17.18 1.89
CA ASN A 117 -22.99 -18.32 2.78
C ASN A 117 -23.85 -19.38 2.10
N ILE A 118 -23.37 -20.63 2.11
CA ILE A 118 -24.00 -21.78 1.41
C ILE A 118 -25.39 -22.12 1.99
N ILE A 119 -25.63 -21.80 3.26
CA ILE A 119 -26.84 -22.20 4.00
C ILE A 119 -27.93 -21.12 3.96
N ASP A 120 -27.56 -19.86 3.72
CA ASP A 120 -28.46 -18.70 3.82
C ASP A 120 -28.15 -17.73 2.68
N THR A 121 -28.77 -17.98 1.53
CA THR A 121 -28.61 -17.21 0.28
C THR A 121 -29.60 -16.05 0.18
N ASP A 122 -29.89 -15.42 1.31
CA ASP A 122 -30.85 -14.33 1.38
C ASP A 122 -30.21 -13.03 0.88
N GLU A 123 -30.86 -12.41 -0.10
CA GLU A 123 -30.53 -11.05 -0.55
C GLU A 123 -31.10 -10.02 0.43
N ARG A 124 -30.26 -9.10 0.88
CA ARG A 124 -30.62 -8.06 1.87
C ARG A 124 -30.32 -6.69 1.28
N VAL A 125 -31.22 -5.73 1.47
CA VAL A 125 -30.97 -4.33 1.10
C VAL A 125 -30.51 -3.58 2.34
N ILE A 126 -29.29 -3.02 2.29
CA ILE A 126 -28.65 -2.30 3.39
C ILE A 126 -28.74 -0.80 3.12
N GLN A 127 -29.23 -0.06 4.11
CA GLN A 127 -29.25 1.39 4.11
C GLN A 127 -27.99 1.93 4.81
N ILE A 128 -27.14 2.65 4.07
CA ILE A 128 -25.95 3.34 4.58
C ILE A 128 -26.29 4.83 4.73
N ARG A 129 -26.05 5.36 5.93
CA ARG A 129 -26.22 6.77 6.26
C ARG A 129 -25.08 7.26 7.14
N LYS A 130 -24.67 8.52 6.96
CA LYS A 130 -23.71 9.18 7.85
C LYS A 130 -24.44 9.64 9.12
N PHE A 131 -23.92 9.28 10.29
CA PHE A 131 -24.48 9.76 11.55
C PHE A 131 -23.99 11.19 11.83
N GLN A 132 -24.90 12.07 12.27
CA GLN A 132 -24.57 13.45 12.62
C GLN A 132 -23.64 13.47 13.84
N VAL A 133 -22.48 14.12 13.71
CA VAL A 133 -21.48 14.22 14.78
C VAL A 133 -21.61 15.57 15.48
N ASP A 134 -21.55 15.58 16.81
CA ASP A 134 -21.55 16.80 17.62
C ASP A 134 -20.28 17.64 17.35
N PRO A 135 -20.41 18.92 16.93
CA PRO A 135 -19.26 19.79 16.70
C PRO A 135 -18.43 20.10 17.95
N MET A 136 -18.98 19.89 19.17
CA MET A 136 -18.28 20.13 20.44
C MET A 136 -17.50 18.92 20.94
N LEU A 137 -17.61 17.77 20.28
CA LEU A 137 -16.91 16.56 20.68
C LEU A 137 -15.40 16.69 20.40
N PRO A 138 -14.52 16.35 21.36
CA PRO A 138 -13.09 16.33 21.13
C PRO A 138 -12.68 15.20 20.15
N PRO A 139 -11.45 15.26 19.58
CA PRO A 139 -10.93 14.21 18.71
C PRO A 139 -10.93 12.84 19.40
N GLN A 140 -11.51 11.82 18.74
CA GLN A 140 -11.67 10.48 19.32
C GLN A 140 -10.37 9.68 19.38
N PHE A 141 -9.42 9.93 18.47
CA PHE A 141 -8.23 9.09 18.29
C PHE A 141 -6.94 9.83 18.61
N LYS A 142 -6.05 9.16 19.37
CA LYS A 142 -4.67 9.61 19.56
C LYS A 142 -3.79 9.12 18.41
N LEU A 143 -3.10 10.05 17.74
CA LEU A 143 -2.14 9.71 16.68
C LEU A 143 -0.97 8.90 17.24
N ARG A 144 -0.72 7.71 16.67
CA ARG A 144 0.45 6.88 16.99
C ARG A 144 1.53 7.06 15.92
N LYS A 145 2.79 7.12 16.33
CA LYS A 145 3.93 7.13 15.42
C LYS A 145 4.22 5.70 14.95
N ASN A 146 3.91 5.42 13.70
CA ASN A 146 4.27 4.14 13.08
C ASN A 146 5.73 4.18 12.58
N ARG A 147 6.42 3.04 12.64
CA ARG A 147 7.70 2.87 11.93
C ARG A 147 7.41 2.79 10.43
N HIS A 148 8.28 3.36 9.62
CA HIS A 148 8.15 3.28 8.16
C HIS A 148 8.35 1.83 7.73
N LYS A 149 7.42 1.30 6.92
CA LYS A 149 7.56 0.00 6.24
C LYS A 149 8.18 0.28 4.87
N THR A 150 9.15 -0.52 4.44
CA THR A 150 9.62 -0.50 3.05
C THR A 150 8.44 -0.92 2.14
N GLN A 151 8.02 -0.05 1.24
CA GLN A 151 6.81 -0.23 0.43
C GLN A 151 7.06 -0.90 -0.93
N THR A 152 8.32 -1.14 -1.28
CA THR A 152 8.69 -1.62 -2.62
C THR A 152 9.10 -3.09 -2.54
N GLU A 153 8.54 -3.90 -3.44
CA GLU A 153 9.07 -5.24 -3.74
C GLU A 153 10.45 -5.09 -4.41
N ASP A 154 11.34 -6.08 -4.27
CA ASP A 154 12.71 -6.00 -4.77
C ASP A 154 12.75 -5.98 -6.32
N VAL A 155 12.99 -4.80 -6.91
CA VAL A 155 13.14 -4.65 -8.37
C VAL A 155 14.47 -5.27 -8.85
N PRO A 156 14.52 -5.98 -9.98
CA PRO A 156 15.76 -6.56 -10.47
C PRO A 156 16.80 -5.50 -10.85
N ILE A 157 18.05 -5.71 -10.42
CA ILE A 157 19.16 -4.80 -10.70
C ILE A 157 19.76 -5.13 -12.08
N VAL A 158 19.50 -4.29 -13.08
CA VAL A 158 20.16 -4.38 -14.40
C VAL A 158 21.58 -3.85 -14.31
N LYS A 159 22.58 -4.74 -14.38
CA LYS A 159 23.99 -4.36 -14.48
C LYS A 159 24.48 -4.53 -15.93
N PRO A 160 25.37 -3.66 -16.42
CA PRO A 160 26.00 -3.87 -17.71
C PRO A 160 26.83 -5.16 -17.69
N THR A 161 26.77 -5.95 -18.76
CA THR A 161 27.53 -7.21 -18.87
C THR A 161 29.05 -6.98 -18.95
N ASN A 162 29.49 -5.82 -19.46
CA ASN A 162 30.90 -5.51 -19.68
C ASN A 162 31.56 -4.80 -18.48
N GLN A 163 31.40 -5.36 -17.28
CA GLN A 163 32.16 -4.90 -16.12
C GLN A 163 33.57 -5.48 -16.22
N GLU A 164 34.58 -4.62 -16.37
CA GLU A 164 35.98 -5.04 -16.31
C GLU A 164 36.24 -5.76 -14.99
N LYS A 165 36.87 -6.94 -15.08
CA LYS A 165 37.22 -7.70 -13.87
C LYS A 165 38.24 -6.89 -13.07
N LEU A 166 37.94 -6.65 -11.80
CA LEU A 166 38.82 -5.90 -10.92
C LEU A 166 40.21 -6.56 -10.86
N THR A 167 41.24 -5.85 -11.31
CA THR A 167 42.62 -6.31 -11.21
C THR A 167 43.18 -6.08 -9.80
N LYS A 168 44.23 -6.81 -9.42
CA LYS A 168 44.90 -6.62 -8.13
C LYS A 168 45.53 -5.21 -8.03
N GLU A 169 46.04 -4.70 -9.15
CA GLU A 169 46.67 -3.38 -9.24
C GLU A 169 45.65 -2.27 -8.99
N ASP A 170 44.46 -2.36 -9.60
CA ASP A 170 43.38 -1.39 -9.36
C ASP A 170 42.97 -1.38 -7.90
N ARG A 171 42.76 -2.56 -7.30
CA ARG A 171 42.40 -2.66 -5.88
C ARG A 171 43.46 -2.00 -4.98
N GLN A 172 44.74 -2.17 -5.28
CA GLN A 172 45.83 -1.58 -4.50
C GLN A 172 45.93 -0.06 -4.71
N LYS A 173 45.70 0.42 -5.94
CA LYS A 173 45.63 1.86 -6.24
C LYS A 173 44.55 2.57 -5.45
N TRP A 174 43.44 1.90 -5.18
CA TRP A 174 42.33 2.40 -4.36
C TRP A 174 42.44 2.02 -2.88
N ASN A 175 43.58 1.50 -2.42
CA ASN A 175 43.80 1.21 -1.01
C ASN A 175 44.07 2.51 -0.24
N ILE A 176 43.08 2.97 0.52
CA ILE A 176 43.18 4.20 1.33
C ILE A 176 43.85 3.85 2.67
N PRO A 177 44.95 4.53 3.06
CA PRO A 177 45.60 4.26 4.33
C PRO A 177 44.72 4.68 5.52
N VAL A 178 44.93 4.03 6.66
CA VAL A 178 44.24 4.40 7.90
C VAL A 178 44.58 5.84 8.31
N ALA A 179 43.57 6.59 8.73
CA ALA A 179 43.76 7.95 9.20
C ALA A 179 44.19 7.95 10.67
N VAL A 180 45.46 8.29 10.92
CA VAL A 180 46.02 8.50 12.25
C VAL A 180 46.10 10.00 12.50
N SER A 181 45.46 10.49 13.57
CA SER A 181 45.50 11.91 13.94
C SER A 181 46.34 12.15 15.19
N ASN A 182 47.08 13.26 15.22
CA ASN A 182 47.97 13.60 16.35
C ASN A 182 47.22 14.10 17.59
N TRP A 183 45.96 14.52 17.46
CA TRP A 183 45.21 15.14 18.56
C TRP A 183 44.06 14.27 19.08
N LYS A 184 43.51 13.38 18.25
CA LYS A 184 42.26 12.69 18.56
C LYS A 184 42.38 11.20 18.29
N ASN A 185 42.34 10.42 19.38
CA ASN A 185 42.29 8.97 19.36
C ASN A 185 41.14 8.48 20.26
N ASN A 186 39.91 8.61 19.78
CA ASN A 186 38.70 8.34 20.57
C ASN A 186 38.61 6.89 21.08
N GLN A 187 39.13 5.95 20.30
CA GLN A 187 39.09 4.53 20.60
C GLN A 187 40.32 4.07 21.40
N GLY A 188 41.30 4.96 21.64
CA GLY A 188 42.49 4.67 22.44
C GLY A 188 43.40 3.61 21.82
N PHE A 189 43.44 3.48 20.48
CA PHE A 189 44.33 2.52 19.83
C PHE A 189 45.79 2.82 20.14
N THR A 190 46.58 1.78 20.40
CA THR A 190 48.04 1.91 20.41
C THR A 190 48.51 2.02 18.96
N ILE A 191 49.14 3.16 18.63
CA ILE A 191 49.57 3.52 17.28
C ILE A 191 51.08 3.29 17.16
#